data_AF-A0A3M7SK06-F1
#
_entry.id   AF-A0A3M7SK06-F1
#
_cell.length_a   1.000
_cell.length_b   1.000
_cell.length_c   1.000
_cell.angle_alpha   90.00
_cell.angle_beta   90.00
_cell.angle_gamma   90.00
#
_symmetry.space_group_name_H-M   'P 1'
#
loop_
_entity.id
_entity.type
_entity.pdbx_description
1 polymer ?
#
loop_
_entity_poly.entity_id
_entity_poly.type
_entity_poly.pdbx_seq_one_letter_code
_entity_poly.pdbx_strand_id
1 'polypeptide(L)'
;MTPINYYMMYVQFADDVTVWCASRNLETIERKLQKATKIMHDFANKWGMKINANKTNYTILQKYKIAFKISPTLSLKIDNTTILKIDNPILLGITLDKHLSFDKHFQDMHKSLTKKLHLIRLLSSKNYNINPEYLITINKAFILSKIQ
;
A
#
# COMPACT_ATOMS: atom_id res chain seq x y z
N MET A 1 -1.55 -25.40 -14.23
CA MET A 1 -2.60 -24.36 -14.09
C MET A 1 -3.16 -24.45 -12.68
N THR A 2 -2.70 -23.62 -11.76
CA THR A 2 -3.28 -23.60 -10.40
C THR A 2 -4.68 -22.97 -10.45
N PRO A 3 -5.65 -23.51 -9.70
CA PRO A 3 -6.98 -22.92 -9.61
C PRO A 3 -6.84 -21.54 -8.95
N ILE A 4 -7.36 -20.51 -9.60
CA ILE A 4 -7.48 -19.19 -8.97
C ILE A 4 -8.50 -19.39 -7.86
N ASN A 5 -8.02 -19.47 -6.61
CA ASN A 5 -8.87 -19.59 -5.43
C ASN A 5 -9.95 -18.48 -5.47
N TYR A 6 -11.21 -18.88 -5.58
CA TYR A 6 -12.35 -17.98 -5.70
C TYR A 6 -12.74 -17.30 -4.37
N TYR A 7 -11.99 -17.58 -3.30
CA TYR A 7 -12.23 -17.06 -1.97
C TYR A 7 -11.87 -15.58 -1.87
N MET A 8 -12.66 -14.88 -1.05
CA MET A 8 -12.35 -13.53 -0.63
C MET A 8 -11.33 -13.60 0.50
N MET A 9 -10.30 -12.78 0.41
CA MET A 9 -9.27 -12.68 1.44
C MET A 9 -9.33 -11.31 2.08
N TYR A 10 -8.95 -11.25 3.35
CA TYR A 10 -8.84 -10.00 4.07
C TYR A 10 -7.64 -10.05 5.01
N VAL A 11 -7.15 -8.87 5.35
CA VAL A 11 -6.16 -8.65 6.41
C VAL A 11 -6.61 -7.44 7.20
N GLN A 12 -6.43 -7.50 8.51
CA GLN A 12 -6.75 -6.41 9.42
C GLN A 12 -5.51 -6.08 10.25
N PHE A 13 -5.25 -4.79 10.41
CA PHE A 13 -4.24 -4.28 11.31
C PHE A 13 -4.79 -3.03 11.99
N ALA A 14 -4.89 -3.07 13.32
CA ALA A 14 -5.57 -2.03 14.10
C ALA A 14 -6.97 -1.72 13.52
N ASP A 15 -7.24 -0.48 13.14
CA ASP A 15 -8.47 0.01 12.54
C ASP A 15 -8.53 -0.17 11.00
N ASP A 16 -7.41 -0.48 10.35
CA ASP A 16 -7.35 -0.66 8.91
C ASP A 16 -7.70 -2.10 8.49
N VAL A 17 -8.58 -2.23 7.50
CA VAL A 17 -8.99 -3.51 6.89
C VAL A 17 -8.75 -3.43 5.39
N THR A 18 -8.05 -4.43 4.84
CA THR A 18 -7.85 -4.59 3.41
C THR A 18 -8.50 -5.89 2.94
N VAL A 19 -9.36 -5.81 1.94
CA VAL A 19 -10.06 -6.95 1.34
C VAL A 19 -9.70 -7.07 -0.13
N TRP A 20 -9.44 -8.30 -0.59
CA TRP A 20 -9.13 -8.55 -1.99
C TRP A 20 -9.71 -9.87 -2.47
N CYS A 21 -9.80 -10.00 -3.79
CA CYS A 21 -10.13 -11.26 -4.44
C CYS A 21 -9.41 -11.34 -5.80
N ALA A 22 -9.24 -12.56 -6.30
CA ALA A 22 -8.65 -12.81 -7.61
C ALA A 22 -9.68 -13.43 -8.56
N SER A 23 -9.73 -12.95 -9.80
CA SER A 23 -10.56 -13.50 -10.87
C SER A 23 -10.00 -13.07 -12.23
N ARG A 24 -10.41 -13.76 -13.30
CA ARG A 24 -10.12 -13.34 -14.69
C ARG A 24 -11.16 -12.37 -15.24
N ASN A 25 -12.30 -12.24 -14.58
CA ASN A 25 -13.41 -11.38 -14.97
C ASN A 25 -13.54 -10.21 -13.99
N LEU A 26 -13.44 -8.97 -14.50
CA LEU A 26 -13.53 -7.72 -13.72
C LEU A 26 -14.91 -7.51 -13.08
N GLU A 27 -15.99 -7.81 -13.79
CA GLU A 27 -17.36 -7.71 -13.26
C GLU A 27 -17.55 -8.64 -12.06
N THR A 28 -16.94 -9.83 -12.09
CA THR A 28 -16.94 -10.73 -10.94
C THR A 28 -16.17 -10.14 -9.75
N ILE A 29 -15.05 -9.46 -10.00
CA ILE A 29 -14.28 -8.77 -8.94
C ILE A 29 -15.11 -7.64 -8.36
N GLU A 30 -15.69 -6.79 -9.21
CA GLU A 30 -16.52 -5.66 -8.81
C GLU A 30 -17.68 -6.12 -7.93
N ARG A 31 -18.47 -7.10 -8.39
CA ARG A 31 -19.61 -7.65 -7.64
C ARG A 31 -19.18 -8.23 -6.29
N LYS A 32 -18.06 -8.95 -6.24
CA LYS A 32 -17.54 -9.54 -5.00
C LYS A 32 -17.09 -8.46 -4.03
N LEU A 33 -16.26 -7.51 -4.48
CA LEU A 33 -15.78 -6.43 -3.64
C LEU A 33 -16.93 -5.55 -3.16
N GLN A 34 -17.88 -5.19 -4.03
CA GLN A 34 -19.05 -4.40 -3.62
C GLN A 34 -19.90 -5.14 -2.56
N LYS A 35 -20.08 -6.45 -2.69
CA LYS A 35 -20.75 -7.26 -1.65
C LYS A 35 -19.96 -7.26 -0.34
N ALA A 36 -18.63 -7.38 -0.39
CA ALA A 36 -17.77 -7.33 0.78
C ALA A 36 -17.87 -5.99 1.49
N THR A 37 -17.77 -4.90 0.73
CA THR A 37 -17.92 -3.53 1.18
C THR A 37 -19.26 -3.32 1.90
N LYS A 38 -20.35 -3.84 1.34
CA LYS A 38 -21.67 -3.79 1.98
C LYS A 38 -21.70 -4.54 3.31
N ILE A 39 -21.18 -5.77 3.35
CA ILE A 39 -21.13 -6.57 4.59
C ILE A 39 -20.32 -5.85 5.68
N MET A 40 -19.16 -5.28 5.32
CA MET A 40 -18.32 -4.51 6.25
C MET A 40 -19.03 -3.25 6.73
N HIS A 41 -19.73 -2.56 5.83
CA HIS A 41 -20.50 -1.36 6.17
C HIS A 41 -21.66 -1.68 7.14
N ASP A 42 -22.44 -2.71 6.86
CA ASP A 42 -23.54 -3.16 7.72
C ASP A 42 -23.01 -3.61 9.09
N PHE A 43 -21.87 -4.31 9.12
CA PHE A 43 -21.19 -4.68 10.36
C PHE A 43 -20.73 -3.44 11.15
N ALA A 44 -20.07 -2.49 10.49
CA ALA A 44 -19.61 -1.27 11.14
C ALA A 44 -20.77 -0.51 11.79
N ASN A 45 -21.86 -0.29 11.04
CA ASN A 45 -23.04 0.41 11.53
C ASN A 45 -23.69 -0.33 12.72
N LYS A 46 -23.79 -1.66 12.65
CA LYS A 46 -24.35 -2.48 13.73
C LYS A 46 -23.60 -2.28 15.05
N TRP A 47 -22.30 -2.04 14.98
CA TRP A 47 -21.43 -1.83 16.15
C TRP A 47 -21.15 -0.35 16.45
N GLY A 48 -21.88 0.58 15.82
CA GLY A 48 -21.71 2.02 16.05
C GLY A 48 -20.41 2.60 15.47
N MET A 49 -19.74 1.88 14.57
CA MET A 49 -18.55 2.34 13.84
C MET A 49 -18.95 2.94 12.49
N LYS A 50 -18.09 3.83 11.95
CA LYS A 50 -18.29 4.45 10.64
C LYS A 50 -17.08 4.24 9.74
N ILE A 51 -17.30 3.61 8.59
CA ILE A 51 -16.25 3.48 7.56
C ILE A 51 -16.01 4.84 6.91
N ASN A 52 -14.73 5.25 6.82
CA ASN A 52 -14.36 6.48 6.16
C ASN A 52 -14.22 6.25 4.65
N ALA A 53 -15.32 6.47 3.91
CA ALA A 53 -15.36 6.29 2.46
C ALA A 53 -14.33 7.15 1.71
N ASN A 54 -14.00 8.35 2.20
CA ASN A 54 -13.04 9.26 1.56
C ASN A 54 -11.58 8.79 1.71
N LYS A 55 -11.27 8.08 2.79
CA LYS A 55 -9.95 7.46 3.01
C LYS A 55 -9.83 6.08 2.38
N THR A 56 -10.96 5.44 2.07
CA THR A 56 -10.99 4.15 1.42
C THR A 56 -10.59 4.29 -0.04
N ASN A 57 -9.70 3.43 -0.50
CA ASN A 57 -9.24 3.39 -1.88
C ASN A 57 -9.17 1.94 -2.36
N TYR A 58 -9.05 1.75 -3.66
CA TYR A 58 -8.78 0.43 -4.24
C TYR A 58 -7.66 0.52 -5.28
N THR A 59 -7.02 -0.62 -5.52
CA THR A 59 -6.10 -0.80 -6.64
C THR A 59 -6.38 -2.12 -7.34
N ILE A 60 -5.90 -2.26 -8.58
CA ILE A 60 -6.00 -3.49 -9.34
C ILE A 60 -4.60 -3.97 -9.66
N LEU A 61 -4.27 -5.15 -9.13
CA LEU A 61 -3.00 -5.82 -9.38
C LEU A 61 -3.16 -6.75 -10.58
N GLN A 62 -2.31 -6.58 -11.59
CA GLN A 62 -2.36 -7.36 -12.83
C GLN A 62 -0.96 -7.78 -13.27
N LYS A 63 -0.86 -8.96 -13.89
CA LYS A 63 0.42 -9.43 -14.43
C LYS A 63 0.83 -8.58 -15.65
N TYR A 64 2.13 -8.34 -15.80
CA TYR A 64 2.75 -7.56 -16.88
C TYR A 64 2.20 -7.90 -18.28
N LYS A 65 1.96 -9.18 -18.57
CA LYS A 65 1.48 -9.65 -19.88
C LYS A 65 0.07 -9.14 -20.28
N ILE A 66 -0.70 -8.61 -19.32
CA ILE A 66 -2.09 -8.13 -19.52
C ILE A 66 -2.13 -6.60 -19.65
N ALA A 67 -1.00 -5.91 -19.41
CA ALA A 67 -0.90 -4.47 -19.23
C ALA A 67 -1.07 -3.61 -20.51
N PHE A 68 -1.23 -4.22 -21.68
CA PHE A 68 -1.41 -3.53 -22.96
C PHE A 68 -2.86 -3.11 -23.24
N LYS A 69 -3.80 -3.46 -22.36
CA LYS A 69 -5.20 -3.01 -22.44
C LYS A 69 -5.46 -1.95 -21.37
N ILE A 70 -6.32 -0.99 -21.73
CA ILE A 70 -6.89 0.09 -20.90
C ILE A 70 -6.87 -0.28 -19.41
N SER A 71 -6.30 0.61 -18.58
CA SER A 71 -6.22 0.41 -17.13
C SER A 71 -7.62 0.19 -16.56
N PRO A 72 -7.97 -1.02 -16.12
CA PRO A 72 -9.35 -1.33 -15.77
C PRO A 72 -9.79 -0.53 -14.55
N THR A 73 -11.06 -0.17 -14.51
CA THR A 73 -11.68 0.55 -13.38
C THR A 73 -12.83 -0.28 -12.83
N LEU A 74 -13.10 -0.09 -11.54
CA LEU A 74 -14.23 -0.69 -10.84
C LEU A 74 -15.12 0.44 -10.30
N SER A 75 -16.43 0.21 -10.31
CA SER A 75 -17.45 1.12 -9.81
C SER A 75 -17.83 0.74 -8.38
N LEU A 76 -16.92 0.94 -7.43
CA LEU A 76 -17.15 0.60 -6.01
C LEU A 76 -17.69 1.81 -5.23
N LYS A 77 -18.67 1.57 -4.36
CA LYS A 77 -19.30 2.62 -3.53
C LYS A 77 -19.47 2.19 -2.08
N ILE A 78 -19.30 3.15 -1.17
CA ILE A 78 -19.72 3.07 0.24
C ILE A 78 -20.69 4.23 0.45
N ASP A 79 -21.89 3.94 0.94
CA ASP A 79 -22.99 4.91 0.99
C ASP A 79 -23.24 5.53 -0.41
N ASN A 80 -23.08 6.85 -0.52
CA ASN A 80 -23.18 7.61 -1.76
C ASN A 80 -21.82 8.05 -2.32
N THR A 81 -20.71 7.55 -1.75
CA THR A 81 -19.35 7.94 -2.12
C THR A 81 -18.69 6.84 -2.95
N THR A 82 -18.16 7.22 -4.12
CA THR A 82 -17.36 6.35 -4.96
C THR A 82 -15.95 6.19 -4.38
N ILE A 83 -15.50 4.95 -4.24
CA ILE A 83 -14.14 4.64 -3.78
C ILE A 83 -13.15 4.98 -4.89
N LEU A 84 -12.11 5.73 -4.57
CA LEU A 84 -11.12 6.17 -5.54
C LEU A 84 -10.12 5.07 -5.88
N LYS A 85 -9.77 4.98 -7.17
CA LYS A 85 -8.66 4.14 -7.64
C LYS A 85 -7.34 4.85 -7.38
N ILE A 86 -6.39 4.13 -6.77
CA ILE A 86 -5.01 4.61 -6.58
C ILE A 86 -4.05 3.59 -7.19
N ASP A 87 -3.13 4.05 -8.03
CA ASP A 87 -2.17 3.18 -8.72
C ASP A 87 -1.06 2.65 -7.81
N ASN A 88 -0.69 3.43 -6.79
CA ASN A 88 0.36 3.08 -5.83
C ASN A 88 -0.14 3.21 -4.38
N PRO A 89 -1.04 2.34 -3.91
CA PRO A 89 -1.54 2.42 -2.54
C PRO A 89 -0.44 2.01 -1.55
N ILE A 90 -0.50 2.57 -0.35
CA ILE A 90 0.37 2.19 0.77
C ILE A 90 -0.40 1.18 1.63
N LEU A 91 0.14 -0.02 1.78
CA LEU A 91 -0.38 -1.06 2.65
C LEU A 91 0.69 -1.44 3.67
N LEU A 92 0.40 -1.23 4.97
CA LEU A 92 1.33 -1.53 6.08
C LEU A 92 2.73 -0.91 5.89
N GLY A 93 2.80 0.30 5.34
CA GLY A 93 4.07 1.00 5.07
C GLY A 93 4.78 0.60 3.78
N ILE A 94 4.24 -0.36 3.02
CA ILE A 94 4.78 -0.78 1.72
C ILE A 94 3.95 -0.13 0.61
N THR A 95 4.61 0.56 -0.30
CA THR A 95 3.97 1.10 -1.50
C THR A 95 3.83 -0.01 -2.52
N LEU A 96 2.60 -0.43 -2.78
CA LEU A 96 2.32 -1.41 -3.83
C LEU A 96 2.32 -0.73 -5.19
N ASP A 97 2.57 -1.50 -6.24
CA ASP A 97 2.32 -1.07 -7.61
C ASP A 97 1.47 -2.12 -8.34
N LYS A 98 0.92 -1.71 -9.49
CA LYS A 98 0.07 -2.53 -10.35
C LYS A 98 0.63 -3.91 -10.71
N HIS A 99 1.95 -4.11 -10.67
CA HIS A 99 2.62 -5.34 -11.10
C HIS A 99 3.32 -6.08 -9.96
N LEU A 100 3.22 -5.57 -8.73
CA LEU A 100 3.99 -6.01 -7.57
C LEU A 100 5.50 -6.07 -7.87
N SER A 101 6.03 -5.12 -8.65
CA SER A 101 7.49 -4.98 -8.83
C SER A 101 8.17 -4.27 -7.66
N PHE A 102 7.40 -3.54 -6.86
CA PHE A 102 7.81 -2.65 -5.78
C PHE A 102 8.76 -1.53 -6.23
N ASP A 103 8.79 -1.20 -7.52
CA ASP A 103 9.72 -0.23 -8.09
C ASP A 103 9.53 1.15 -7.44
N LYS A 104 8.27 1.58 -7.30
CA LYS A 104 7.93 2.87 -6.70
C LYS A 104 8.36 2.93 -5.23
N HIS A 105 8.14 1.83 -4.49
CA HIS A 105 8.58 1.72 -3.10
C HIS A 105 10.10 1.88 -2.97
N PHE A 106 10.87 1.12 -3.77
CA PHE A 106 12.32 1.20 -3.75
C PHE A 106 12.86 2.56 -4.21
N GLN A 107 12.23 3.20 -5.20
CA GLN A 107 12.59 4.55 -5.63
C GLN A 107 12.37 5.59 -4.51
N ASP A 108 11.23 5.55 -3.83
CA ASP A 108 10.92 6.47 -2.75
C ASP A 108 11.84 6.23 -1.53
N MET A 109 12.13 4.96 -1.22
CA MET A 109 13.10 4.57 -0.21
C MET A 109 14.51 5.07 -0.56
N HIS A 110 14.97 4.85 -1.79
CA HIS A 110 16.28 5.32 -2.28
C HIS A 110 16.39 6.85 -2.17
N LYS A 111 15.36 7.58 -2.60
CA LYS A 111 15.32 9.06 -2.50
C LYS A 111 15.40 9.54 -1.06
N SER A 112 14.68 8.88 -0.15
CA SER A 112 14.70 9.19 1.29
C SER A 112 16.08 8.90 1.91
N LEU A 113 16.63 7.73 1.64
CA LEU A 113 17.94 7.30 2.15
C LEU A 113 19.08 8.17 1.60
N THR A 114 19.04 8.55 0.32
CA THR A 114 20.08 9.41 -0.29
C THR A 114 20.21 10.74 0.43
N LYS A 115 19.10 11.39 0.79
CA LYS A 115 19.11 12.65 1.56
C LYS A 115 19.76 12.47 2.92
N LYS A 116 19.39 11.40 3.63
CA LYS A 116 19.94 11.08 4.96
C LYS A 116 21.43 10.72 4.89
N LEU A 117 21.85 9.99 3.86
CA LEU A 117 23.25 9.66 3.62
C LEU A 117 24.08 10.91 3.33
N HIS A 118 23.54 11.88 2.60
CA HIS A 118 24.24 13.15 2.38
C HIS A 118 24.47 13.90 3.69
N LEU A 119 23.47 13.93 4.57
CA LEU A 119 23.62 14.51 5.91
C LEU A 119 24.68 13.76 6.74
N ILE A 120 24.65 12.43 6.77
CA ILE A 120 25.67 11.64 7.48
C ILE A 120 27.05 11.93 6.92
N ARG A 121 27.23 11.99 5.59
CA ARG A 121 28.51 12.32 4.96
C ARG A 121 29.03 13.70 5.35
N LEU A 122 28.15 14.69 5.44
CA LEU A 122 28.50 16.04 5.90
C LEU A 122 28.98 16.01 7.35
N LEU A 123 28.23 15.34 8.23
CA LEU A 123 28.54 15.19 9.66
C LEU A 123 29.83 14.39 9.89
N SER A 124 30.10 13.36 9.08
CA SER A 124 31.33 12.58 9.10
C SER A 124 32.55 13.31 8.53
N SER A 125 32.40 14.54 8.03
CA SER A 125 33.54 15.27 7.50
C SER A 125 34.48 15.71 8.63
N LYS A 126 35.78 15.82 8.29
CA LYS A 126 36.85 16.16 9.26
C LYS A 126 36.64 17.51 9.96
N ASN A 127 35.75 18.35 9.45
CA ASN A 127 35.48 19.69 9.96
C ASN A 127 34.61 19.70 11.23
N TYR A 128 33.80 18.65 11.48
CA TYR A 128 32.81 18.67 12.58
C TYR A 128 33.23 17.87 13.82
N ASN A 129 34.39 17.19 13.80
CA ASN A 129 34.97 16.40 14.91
C ASN A 129 33.94 15.64 15.78
N ILE A 130 33.01 14.93 15.13
CA ILE A 130 31.91 14.24 15.81
C ILE A 130 32.41 12.92 16.40
N ASN A 131 31.98 12.59 17.62
CA ASN A 131 32.28 11.30 18.25
C ASN A 131 31.70 10.15 17.39
N PRO A 132 32.51 9.14 17.03
CA PRO A 132 32.07 7.98 16.24
C PRO A 132 30.82 7.26 16.77
N GLU A 133 30.61 7.20 18.09
CA GLU A 133 29.43 6.56 18.68
C GLU A 133 28.12 7.26 18.32
N TYR A 134 28.14 8.60 18.27
CA TYR A 134 26.99 9.37 17.81
C TYR A 134 26.73 9.16 16.32
N LEU A 135 27.78 9.07 15.49
CA LEU A 135 27.63 8.77 14.07
C LEU A 135 27.02 7.38 13.82
N ILE A 136 27.44 6.37 14.59
CA ILE A 136 26.85 5.02 14.54
C ILE A 136 25.37 5.08 14.95
N THR A 137 25.05 5.80 16.02
CA THR A 137 23.66 5.95 16.51
C THR A 137 22.79 6.63 15.45
N ILE A 138 23.25 7.72 14.85
CA ILE A 138 22.56 8.42 13.76
C ILE A 138 22.38 7.50 12.55
N ASN A 139 23.40 6.74 12.17
CA ASN A 139 23.31 5.80 11.06
C ASN A 139 22.24 4.73 11.31
N LYS A 140 22.24 4.09 12.49
CA LYS A 140 21.21 3.12 12.90
C LYS A 140 19.81 3.75 12.84
N ALA A 141 19.64 4.94 13.39
CA ALA A 141 18.36 5.64 13.45
C ALA A 141 17.84 6.08 12.08
N PHE A 142 18.70 6.41 11.12
CA PHE A 142 18.30 6.99 9.84
C PHE A 142 18.26 5.98 8.69
N ILE A 143 19.21 5.06 8.66
CA ILE A 143 19.42 4.12 7.56
C ILE A 143 18.84 2.76 7.93
N LEU A 144 19.30 2.14 9.02
CA LEU A 144 18.85 0.79 9.39
C LEU A 144 17.36 0.74 9.71
N SER A 145 16.82 1.75 10.39
CA SER A 145 15.37 1.85 10.69
C SER A 145 14.44 1.92 9.47
N LYS A 146 15.00 2.08 8.26
CA LYS A 146 14.24 2.09 7.00
C LYS A 146 14.47 0.86 6.13
N ILE A 147 15.43 0.02 6.49
CA ILE A 147 15.75 -1.22 5.77
C ILE A 147 15.27 -2.44 6.58
N GLN A 148 15.39 -2.38 7.92
CA GLN A 148 14.84 -3.37 8.87
C GLN A 148 13.35 -3.10 9.11
#